data_AF-A0A2N1T9E8-F1
#
_entry.id   AF-A0A2N1T9E8-F1
#
_cell.length_a   1.000
_cell.length_b   1.000
_cell.length_c   1.000
_cell.angle_alpha   90.00
_cell.angle_beta   90.00
_cell.angle_gamma   90.00
#
_symmetry.space_group_name_H-M   'P 1'
#
loop_
_entity.id
_entity.type
_entity.pdbx_description
1 polymer ?
#
loop_
_entity_poly.entity_id
_entity_poly.type
_entity_poly.pdbx_seq_one_letter_code
_entity_poly.pdbx_strand_id
1 'polypeptide(L)'
;MIKEEIYFNEKAHVDLVKDVFCEKSDEFNELNITYGDIKIRQDYSEDNEYWSELEVDLFIDNKLIDVIEFFIYRNNKLETQIEETKIWLLNTVNEIMSRFKM
;
A
#
# COMPACT_ATOMS: atom_id res chain seq x y z
N MET A 1 9.00 -16.30 13.73
CA MET A 1 9.05 -14.85 13.47
C MET A 1 8.74 -14.12 14.77
N ILE A 2 9.47 -13.05 15.08
CA ILE A 2 9.24 -12.29 16.32
C ILE A 2 8.12 -11.27 16.03
N LYS A 3 7.09 -11.17 16.90
CA LYS A 3 5.96 -10.24 16.70
C LYS A 3 6.40 -8.78 16.50
N GLU A 4 7.51 -8.39 17.12
CA GLU A 4 8.11 -7.07 16.96
C GLU A 4 8.58 -6.83 15.52
N GLU A 5 9.27 -7.82 14.91
CA GLU A 5 9.76 -7.71 13.53
C GLU A 5 8.63 -7.53 12.52
N ILE A 6 7.55 -8.30 12.68
CA ILE A 6 6.31 -8.15 11.89
C ILE A 6 5.82 -6.71 11.96
N TYR A 7 5.60 -6.22 13.18
CA TYR A 7 5.07 -4.88 13.41
C TYR A 7 5.98 -3.79 12.81
N PHE A 8 7.30 -3.91 12.97
CA PHE A 8 8.25 -2.94 12.39
C PHE A 8 8.17 -2.91 10.88
N ASN A 9 8.14 -4.07 10.23
CA ASN A 9 8.07 -4.15 8.77
C ASN A 9 6.73 -3.63 8.26
N GLU A 10 5.62 -3.99 8.88
CA GLU A 10 4.30 -3.50 8.49
C GLU A 10 4.18 -1.99 8.61
N LYS A 11 4.63 -1.44 9.75
CA LYS A 11 4.66 -0.01 9.96
C LYS A 11 5.53 0.69 8.91
N ALA A 12 6.70 0.13 8.59
CA ALA A 12 7.57 0.71 7.57
C ALA A 12 6.90 0.77 6.19
N HIS A 13 6.11 -0.25 5.81
CA HIS A 13 5.36 -0.23 4.56
C HIS A 13 4.20 0.78 4.60
N VAL A 14 3.51 0.93 5.73
CA VAL A 14 2.48 1.98 5.90
C VAL A 14 3.08 3.37 5.78
N ASP A 15 4.21 3.61 6.45
CA ASP A 15 4.89 4.90 6.41
C ASP A 15 5.42 5.20 4.98
N LEU A 16 5.95 4.19 4.28
CA LEU A 16 6.34 4.31 2.87
C LEU A 16 5.17 4.74 1.97
N VAL A 17 3.99 4.14 2.14
CA VAL A 17 2.80 4.49 1.34
C VAL A 17 2.38 5.93 1.60
N LYS A 18 2.39 6.37 2.87
CA LYS A 18 2.12 7.78 3.22
C LYS A 18 3.12 8.73 2.58
N ASP A 19 4.40 8.39 2.62
CA ASP A 19 5.47 9.22 2.06
C ASP A 19 5.29 9.37 0.54
N VAL A 20 5.02 8.27 -0.17
CA VAL A 20 4.77 8.33 -1.62
C VAL A 20 3.51 9.14 -1.93
N PHE A 21 2.42 8.98 -1.18
CA PHE A 21 1.20 9.75 -1.41
C PHE A 21 1.39 11.24 -1.07
N CYS A 22 2.23 11.55 -0.09
CA CYS A 22 2.61 12.92 0.24
C CYS A 22 3.44 13.55 -0.89
N GLU A 23 4.44 12.84 -1.41
CA GLU A 23 5.22 13.26 -2.60
C GLU A 23 4.32 13.50 -3.82
N LYS A 24 3.21 12.76 -3.93
CA LYS A 24 2.26 12.81 -5.04
C LYS A 24 1.03 13.70 -4.80
N SER A 25 1.00 14.40 -3.67
CA SER A 25 -0.18 15.14 -3.23
C SER A 25 -0.63 16.23 -4.21
N ASP A 26 0.30 16.98 -4.80
CA ASP A 26 -0.04 18.01 -5.79
C ASP A 26 -0.70 17.40 -7.04
N GLU A 27 -0.15 16.30 -7.55
CA GLU A 27 -0.67 15.59 -8.73
C GLU A 27 -2.02 14.92 -8.43
N PHE A 28 -2.21 14.39 -7.22
CA PHE A 28 -3.51 13.88 -6.76
C PHE A 28 -4.54 15.01 -6.70
N ASN A 29 -4.18 16.17 -6.17
CA ASN A 29 -5.07 17.33 -6.09
C ASN A 29 -5.48 17.83 -7.48
N GLU A 30 -4.55 17.91 -8.45
CA GLU A 30 -4.85 18.29 -9.83
C GLU A 30 -5.86 17.34 -10.50
N LEU A 31 -5.78 16.05 -10.17
CA LEU A 31 -6.66 15.01 -10.72
C LEU A 31 -7.91 14.74 -9.86
N ASN A 32 -8.11 15.50 -8.77
CA ASN A 32 -9.18 15.26 -7.80
C ASN A 32 -9.18 13.84 -7.20
N ILE A 33 -7.99 13.23 -7.10
CA ILE A 33 -7.80 11.91 -6.49
C ILE A 33 -7.68 12.09 -4.98
N THR A 34 -8.41 11.27 -4.23
CA THR A 34 -8.29 11.11 -2.78
C THR A 34 -8.04 9.65 -2.44
N TYR A 35 -7.53 9.37 -1.25
CA TYR A 35 -7.29 8.00 -0.80
C TYR A 35 -7.93 7.75 0.58
N GLY A 36 -8.38 6.52 0.79
CA GLY A 36 -8.96 6.06 2.05
C GLY A 36 -7.89 5.74 3.10
N ASP A 37 -8.32 5.18 4.22
CA ASP A 37 -7.39 4.72 5.25
C ASP A 37 -6.45 3.63 4.70
N ILE A 38 -5.16 3.74 5.04
CA ILE A 38 -4.18 2.68 4.78
C ILE A 38 -4.41 1.58 5.81
N LYS A 39 -4.90 0.44 5.35
CA LYS A 39 -5.26 -0.70 6.20
C LYS A 39 -4.21 -1.78 6.09
N ILE A 40 -3.98 -2.49 7.18
CA ILE A 40 -3.28 -3.76 7.17
C ILE A 40 -4.28 -4.85 7.57
N ARG A 41 -4.46 -5.83 6.71
CA ARG A 41 -5.17 -7.06 7.02
C ARG A 41 -4.15 -8.09 7.49
N GLN A 42 -4.46 -8.77 8.58
CA GLN A 42 -3.59 -9.73 9.23
C GLN A 42 -4.38 -10.96 9.57
N ASP A 43 -3.73 -12.11 9.51
CA ASP A 43 -4.33 -13.38 9.93
C ASP A 43 -3.24 -14.38 10.28
N TYR A 44 -3.62 -15.32 11.14
CA TYR A 44 -2.81 -16.46 11.54
C TYR A 44 -3.62 -17.71 11.22
N SER A 45 -3.17 -18.47 10.24
CA SER A 45 -3.83 -19.73 9.88
C SER A 45 -3.79 -20.72 11.05
N GLU A 46 -4.65 -21.74 11.01
CA GLU A 46 -4.67 -22.85 11.98
C GLU A 46 -3.29 -23.56 12.06
N ASP A 47 -2.51 -23.50 10.98
CA ASP A 47 -1.15 -24.06 10.87
C ASP A 47 -0.05 -23.12 11.40
N ASN A 48 -0.41 -22.01 12.07
CA ASN A 48 0.50 -20.94 12.51
C ASN A 48 1.22 -20.23 11.35
N GLU A 49 0.59 -20.15 10.18
CA GLU A 49 1.10 -19.33 9.09
C GLU A 49 0.58 -17.90 9.20
N TYR A 50 1.51 -16.97 9.35
CA TYR A 50 1.21 -15.56 9.34
C TYR A 50 1.20 -15.01 7.91
N TRP A 51 0.18 -14.22 7.61
CA TRP A 51 0.15 -13.36 6.44
C TRP A 51 -0.33 -11.96 6.82
N SER A 52 0.15 -10.98 6.06
CA SER A 52 -0.41 -9.64 6.10
C SER A 52 -0.33 -8.94 4.76
N GLU A 53 -1.34 -8.11 4.53
CA GLU A 53 -1.59 -7.41 3.28
C GLU A 53 -1.93 -5.96 3.59
N LEU A 54 -1.30 -5.04 2.88
CA LEU A 54 -1.63 -3.62 2.91
C LEU A 54 -2.64 -3.32 1.82
N GLU A 55 -3.65 -2.51 2.13
CA GLU A 55 -4.68 -2.09 1.18
C GLU A 55 -4.96 -0.59 1.33
N VAL A 56 -5.08 0.11 0.19
CA VAL A 56 -5.54 1.50 0.12
C VAL A 56 -6.50 1.71 -1.04
N ASP A 57 -7.68 2.22 -0.72
CA ASP A 57 -8.70 2.58 -1.69
C ASP A 57 -8.42 3.97 -2.28
N LEU A 58 -8.53 4.13 -3.60
CA LEU A 58 -8.39 5.42 -4.30
C LEU A 58 -9.73 5.88 -4.88
N PHE A 59 -10.02 7.17 -4.79
CA PHE A 59 -11.30 7.75 -5.18
C PHE A 59 -11.17 9.00 -6.04
N ILE A 60 -12.10 9.20 -6.98
CA ILE A 60 -12.37 10.49 -7.65
C ILE A 60 -13.85 10.80 -7.45
N ASP A 61 -14.17 12.01 -6.99
CA ASP A 61 -15.54 12.46 -6.69
C ASP A 61 -16.33 11.43 -5.84
N ASN A 62 -15.67 10.89 -4.79
CA ASN A 62 -16.18 9.84 -3.90
C ASN A 62 -16.54 8.50 -4.56
N LYS A 63 -16.09 8.25 -5.80
CA LYS A 63 -16.22 6.94 -6.46
C LYS A 63 -14.88 6.22 -6.42
N LEU A 64 -14.91 4.96 -5.98
CA LEU A 64 -13.74 4.09 -6.02
C LEU A 64 -13.26 3.95 -7.47
N ILE A 65 -12.00 4.27 -7.71
CA ILE A 65 -11.37 4.18 -9.03
C ILE A 65 -10.35 3.05 -9.13
N ASP A 66 -9.65 2.75 -8.04
CA ASP A 66 -8.63 1.71 -7.98
C ASP A 66 -8.35 1.33 -6.51
N VAL A 67 -7.71 0.18 -6.32
CA VAL A 67 -7.24 -0.31 -5.02
C VAL A 67 -5.77 -0.68 -5.15
N ILE A 68 -4.93 -0.08 -4.31
CA ILE A 68 -3.53 -0.49 -4.19
C ILE A 68 -3.43 -1.51 -3.08
N GLU A 69 -3.11 -2.74 -3.43
CA GLU A 69 -2.93 -3.84 -2.48
C GLU A 69 -1.65 -4.64 -2.77
N PHE A 70 -0.99 -5.10 -1.70
CA PHE A 70 0.15 -6.01 -1.80
C PHE A 70 0.41 -6.74 -0.48
N PHE A 71 0.93 -7.96 -0.58
CA PHE A 71 1.38 -8.72 0.57
C PHE A 71 2.68 -8.15 1.14
N ILE A 72 2.70 -7.93 2.45
CA ILE A 72 3.93 -7.68 3.22
C ILE A 72 4.48 -9.02 3.67
N TYR A 73 3.61 -9.88 4.22
CA TYR A 73 3.95 -11.22 4.65
C TYR A 73 3.07 -12.27 4.00
N ARG A 74 3.68 -13.40 3.62
CA ARG A 74 2.98 -14.61 3.20
C ARG A 74 3.72 -15.84 3.68
N ASN A 75 2.99 -16.83 4.20
CA ASN A 75 3.55 -18.09 4.71
C ASN A 75 4.75 -17.87 5.65
N ASN A 76 4.61 -16.94 6.60
CA ASN A 76 5.67 -16.54 7.54
C ASN A 76 6.93 -15.91 6.90
N LYS A 77 6.87 -15.40 5.68
CA LYS A 77 8.00 -14.77 4.99
C LYS A 77 7.65 -13.35 4.57
N LEU A 78 8.63 -12.46 4.69
CA LEU A 78 8.54 -11.11 4.15
C LEU A 78 8.59 -11.23 2.62
N GLU A 79 7.55 -10.77 1.94
CA GLU A 79 7.41 -10.90 0.48
C GLU A 79 8.15 -9.78 -0.25
N THR A 80 8.20 -8.58 0.34
CA THR A 80 8.75 -7.39 -0.31
C THR A 80 9.72 -6.65 0.59
N GLN A 81 10.79 -6.12 0.00
CA GLN A 81 11.65 -5.15 0.66
C GLN A 81 11.10 -3.72 0.47
N ILE A 82 11.44 -2.81 1.39
CA ILE A 82 10.96 -1.41 1.35
C ILE A 82 11.32 -0.71 0.03
N GLU A 83 12.57 -0.85 -0.43
CA GLU A 83 13.02 -0.19 -1.66
C GLU A 83 12.32 -0.73 -2.91
N GLU A 84 12.13 -2.06 -2.98
CA GLU A 84 11.41 -2.71 -4.08
C GLU A 84 9.94 -2.26 -4.10
N THR A 85 9.32 -2.22 -2.93
CA THR A 85 7.95 -1.71 -2.76
C THR A 85 7.86 -0.26 -3.19
N LYS A 86 8.83 0.58 -2.84
CA LYS A 86 8.84 2.01 -3.21
C LYS A 86 8.83 2.18 -4.72
N ILE A 87 9.71 1.47 -5.42
CA ILE A 87 9.82 1.53 -6.88
C ILE A 87 8.50 1.06 -7.51
N TRP A 88 7.96 -0.07 -7.08
CA TRP A 88 6.69 -0.59 -7.57
C TRP A 88 5.52 0.36 -7.31
N LEU A 89 5.44 0.93 -6.10
CA LEU A 89 4.36 1.82 -5.68
C LEU A 89 4.38 3.12 -6.50
N LEU A 90 5.56 3.73 -6.69
CA LEU A 90 5.70 4.91 -7.54
C LEU A 90 5.26 4.63 -8.98
N ASN A 91 5.64 3.49 -9.55
CA ASN A 91 5.21 3.11 -10.89
C ASN A 91 3.69 2.90 -10.96
N THR A 92 3.12 2.19 -9.99
CA THR A 92 1.68 1.91 -9.90
C THR A 92 0.88 3.20 -9.77
N VAL A 93 1.28 4.10 -8.87
CA VAL A 93 0.64 5.41 -8.69
C VAL A 93 0.72 6.25 -9.96
N ASN A 94 1.88 6.30 -10.61
CA ASN A 94 2.05 7.01 -11.89
C ASN A 94 1.16 6.42 -13.00
N GLU A 95 1.07 5.09 -13.08
CA GLU A 95 0.20 4.42 -14.04
C GLU A 95 -1.26 4.76 -13.80
N ILE A 96 -1.73 4.67 -12.56
CA ILE A 96 -3.11 5.02 -12.18
C ILE A 96 -3.41 6.46 -12.58
N MET A 97 -2.57 7.42 -12.18
CA MET A 97 -2.75 8.82 -12.54
C MET A 97 -2.77 9.04 -14.06
N SER A 98 -1.95 8.32 -14.82
CA SER A 98 -1.90 8.46 -16.28
C SER A 98 -3.22 8.12 -16.97
N ARG A 99 -4.06 7.27 -16.36
CA ARG A 99 -5.39 6.90 -16.88
C ARG A 99 -6.39 8.07 -16.81
N PHE A 100 -6.09 9.09 -15.99
CA PHE A 100 -6.96 10.24 -15.73
C PHE A 100 -6.38 11.58 -16.22
N LYS A 101 -5.14 11.59 -16.70
CA LYS A 101 -4.56 12.77 -17.37
C LYS A 101 -5.19 12.90 -18.76
N MET A 102 -5.92 13.99 -18.98
CA MET A 102 -6.51 14.38 -20.28
C MET A 102 -5.49 15.03 -21.21
#